data_AF-A0A2V8N1A2-F1
#
_entry.id   AF-A0A2V8N1A2-F1
#
_cell.length_a   1.000
_cell.length_b   1.000
_cell.length_c   1.000
_cell.angle_alpha   90.00
_cell.angle_beta   90.00
_cell.angle_gamma   90.00
#
_symmetry.space_group_name_H-M   'P 1'
#
loop_
_entity.id
_entity.type
_entity.pdbx_description
1 polymer ?
#
loop_
_entity_poly.entity_id
_entity_poly.type
_entity_poly.pdbx_seq_one_letter_code
_entity_poly.pdbx_strand_id
1 'polypeptide(L)' 'MPAVNFLIRTGTLVKQGYISTEERASLNEIYDYNPLLFDFVLKRTMKLPGTEKHLPPSIFMQNAALGC' A
#
# COMPACT_ATOMS: atom_id res chain seq x y z
N MET A 1 12.63 13.79 -4.13
CA MET A 1 11.67 14.66 -3.42
C MET A 1 11.41 14.08 -2.03
N PRO A 2 11.78 14.74 -0.92
CA PRO A 2 11.78 14.14 0.43
C PRO A 2 10.49 14.38 1.24
N ALA A 3 9.31 14.45 0.60
CA ALA A 3 8.07 14.87 1.29
C ALA A 3 7.16 13.72 1.77
N VAL A 4 7.24 12.51 1.18
CA VAL A 4 6.34 11.39 1.52
C VAL A 4 6.93 10.45 2.59
N ASN A 5 8.27 10.41 2.71
CA ASN A 5 8.98 9.45 3.57
C ASN A 5 8.69 9.60 5.07
N PHE A 6 8.20 10.76 5.52
CA PHE A 6 7.99 11.01 6.95
C PHE A 6 6.74 10.31 7.51
N LEU A 7 5.70 10.12 6.69
CA LEU A 7 4.39 9.64 7.18
C LEU A 7 4.26 8.11 7.15
N ILE A 8 4.94 7.42 6.23
CA ILE A 8 4.76 5.97 6.06
C ILE A 8 6.09 5.25 6.22
N ARG A 9 6.30 4.67 7.41
CA ARG A 9 7.46 3.82 7.69
C ARG A 9 7.13 2.37 7.33
N THR A 10 7.48 1.94 6.11
CA THR A 10 7.26 0.55 5.64
C THR A 10 7.89 -0.49 6.57
N GLY A 11 9.01 -0.16 7.23
CA GLY A 11 9.62 -1.02 8.25
C GLY A 11 8.76 -1.24 9.51
N THR A 12 7.96 -0.27 9.93
CA THR A 12 7.01 -0.45 11.03
C THR A 12 5.85 -1.36 10.61
N LEU A 13 5.38 -1.24 9.37
CA LEU A 13 4.32 -2.07 8.82
C LEU A 13 4.74 -3.54 8.72
N VAL A 14 5.98 -3.83 8.33
CA VAL A 14 6.54 -5.20 8.38
C VAL A 14 6.59 -5.72 9.81
N LYS A 15 7.12 -4.92 10.76
CA LYS A 15 7.21 -5.33 12.18
C LYS A 15 5.84 -5.63 12.80
N GLN A 16 4.82 -4.90 12.38
CA GLN A 16 3.44 -5.11 12.83
C GLN A 16 2.68 -6.18 12.03
N GLY A 17 3.28 -6.73 10.96
CA GLY A 17 2.70 -7.79 10.15
C GLY A 17 1.66 -7.34 9.13
N TYR A 18 1.53 -6.03 8.88
CA TYR A 18 0.59 -5.50 7.87
C TYR A 18 1.02 -5.80 6.43
N ILE A 19 2.33 -5.94 6.21
CA ILE A 19 2.96 -6.33 4.94
C ILE A 19 4.13 -7.28 5.23
N SER A 20 4.53 -8.07 4.25
CA SER A 20 5.70 -8.96 4.30
C SER A 20 7.00 -8.23 3.94
N THR A 21 8.13 -8.86 4.23
CA THR A 21 9.45 -8.34 3.84
C THR A 21 9.62 -8.28 2.32
N GLU A 22 9.03 -9.22 1.59
CA GLU A 22 9.05 -9.25 0.13
C GLU A 22 8.20 -8.14 -0.47
N GLU A 23 6.98 -7.95 0.06
CA GLU A 23 6.09 -6.85 -0.35
C GLU A 23 6.73 -5.49 -0.10
N ARG A 24 7.46 -5.35 1.01
CA ARG A 24 8.22 -4.13 1.29
C ARG A 24 9.28 -3.84 0.24
N ALA A 25 9.98 -4.86 -0.28
CA ALA A 25 11.00 -4.65 -1.31
C ALA A 25 10.37 -4.06 -2.58
N SER A 26 9.29 -4.67 -3.07
CA SER A 26 8.54 -4.18 -4.23
C SER A 26 7.96 -2.78 -4.00
N LEU A 27 7.42 -2.52 -2.80
CA LEU A 27 6.88 -1.21 -2.44
C LEU A 27 7.96 -0.11 -2.42
N ASN A 28 9.18 -0.44 -1.98
CA ASN A 28 10.29 0.51 -2.01
C ASN A 28 10.68 0.86 -3.45
N GLU A 29 10.73 -0.10 -4.37
CA GLU A 29 11.00 0.16 -5.79
C GLU A 29 9.95 1.10 -6.40
N ILE A 30 8.67 0.87 -6.09
CA ILE A 30 7.57 1.74 -6.54
C ILE A 30 7.71 3.14 -5.95
N TYR A 31 8.07 3.24 -4.68
CA TYR A 31 8.26 4.53 -3.99
C TYR A 31 9.36 5.38 -4.64
N ASP A 32 10.48 4.76 -5.02
CA ASP A 32 11.60 5.45 -5.67
C ASP A 32 11.24 5.99 -7.06
N TYR A 33 10.32 5.31 -7.77
CA TYR A 33 9.89 5.71 -9.10
C TYR A 33 8.67 6.65 -9.11
N ASN A 34 7.61 6.30 -8.38
CA ASN A 34 6.35 7.03 -8.35
C ASN A 34 5.70 6.98 -6.95
N PRO A 35 5.85 8.04 -6.13
CA PRO A 35 5.34 8.05 -4.77
C PRO A 35 3.80 8.07 -4.69
N LEU A 36 3.09 8.50 -5.75
CA LEU A 36 1.62 8.46 -5.78
C LEU A 36 1.12 7.03 -6.02
N LEU A 37 1.77 6.31 -6.92
CA LEU A 37 1.48 4.90 -7.16
C LEU A 37 1.77 4.06 -5.91
N PHE A 38 2.84 4.40 -5.18
CA PHE A 38 3.17 3.74 -3.92
C PHE A 38 2.01 3.75 -2.92
N ASP A 39 1.38 4.90 -2.67
CA ASP A 39 0.28 4.99 -1.68
C ASP A 39 -0.91 4.09 -2.07
N PHE A 40 -1.21 4.03 -3.36
CA PHE A 40 -2.26 3.15 -3.90
C PHE A 40 -1.93 1.67 -3.73
N VAL A 41 -0.72 1.26 -4.13
CA VAL A 41 -0.29 -0.14 -4.05
C VAL A 41 -0.14 -0.56 -2.60
N LEU A 42 0.41 0.29 -1.73
CA LEU A 42 0.52 0.04 -0.29
C LEU A 42 -0.83 -0.31 0.33
N LYS A 43 -1.85 0.52 0.10
CA LYS A 43 -3.20 0.30 0.66
C LYS A 43 -3.81 -1.01 0.16
N ARG A 44 -3.53 -1.39 -1.09
CA ARG A 44 -3.99 -2.64 -1.68
C ARG A 44 -3.26 -3.87 -1.11
N THR A 45 -1.98 -3.72 -0.78
CA THR A 45 -1.14 -4.80 -0.24
C THR A 45 -1.33 -5.00 1.27
N MET A 46 -1.74 -3.95 2.00
CA MET A 46 -1.97 -4.06 3.45
C MET A 46 -3.07 -5.06 3.80
N LYS A 47 -2.75 -5.95 4.74
CA LYS A 47 -3.69 -6.88 5.37
C LYS A 47 -3.76 -6.62 6.86
N LEU A 48 -4.91 -6.89 7.48
CA LEU A 48 -5.07 -6.78 8.92
C LEU A 48 -4.42 -8.01 9.60
N PRO A 49 -3.35 -7.83 10.40
CA PRO A 49 -2.62 -8.92 11.05
C PRO A 49 -3.55 -9.77 11.92
N GLY A 50 -3.36 -11.09 11.90
CA GLY A 50 -4.22 -12.03 12.62
C GLY A 50 -5.58 -12.28 11.97
N THR A 51 -5.83 -11.72 10.78
CA THR A 51 -7.04 -11.99 9.99
C THR A 51 -6.69 -12.13 8.50
N GLU A 52 -7.66 -12.57 7.70
CA GLU A 52 -7.55 -12.55 6.23
C GLU A 52 -8.12 -11.26 5.61
N LYS A 53 -8.49 -10.28 6.44
CA LYS A 53 -9.12 -9.04 5.97
C LYS A 53 -8.09 -8.15 5.28
N HIS A 54 -8.47 -7.69 4.08
CA HIS A 54 -7.73 -6.74 3.27
C HIS A 54 -8.75 -5.86 2.54
N LEU A 55 -8.32 -4.71 2.01
CA LEU A 55 -9.19 -3.91 1.17
C LEU A 55 -9.45 -4.66 -0.14
N PRO A 56 -10.72 -4.92 -0.51
CA PRO A 56 -11.03 -5.65 -1.72
C PRO A 56 -10.55 -4.89 -2.96
N PRO A 57 -10.11 -5.59 -4.03
CA PRO A 57 -9.62 -4.96 -5.26
C PRO A 57 -10.60 -3.97 -5.88
N SER A 58 -11.91 -4.18 -5.70
CA SER A 58 -12.97 -3.33 -6.24
C SER A 58 -12.96 -1.89 -5.71
N ILE A 59 -12.45 -1.64 -4.50
CA ILE A 59 -12.31 -0.27 -3.94
C ILE A 59 -11.27 0.55 -4.73
N PHE A 60 -10.34 -0.14 -5.38
CA PHE A 60 -9.27 0.45 -6.16
C PHE A 60 -9.59 0.54 -7.66
N MET A 61 -10.78 0.11 -8.07
CA MET A 61 -11.27 0.17 -9.44
C MET A 61 -12.23 1.34 -9.63
N GLN A 62 -12.53 1.67 -10.88
CA GLN A 62 -13.49 2.72 -11.19
C GLN A 62 -14.86 2.37 -10.59
N ASN A 63 -15.41 3.30 -9.81
CA ASN A 63 -16.73 3.13 -9.24
C ASN A 63 -17.77 3.32 -10.34
N ALA A 64 -18.52 2.27 -10.67
CA ALA A 64 -19.57 2.29 -11.68
C ALA A 64 -20.64 3.36 -11.42
N ALA A 65 -20.85 3.78 -10.16
CA ALA A 65 -21.79 4.85 -9.80
C ALA A 65 -21.23 6.27 -10.00
N LEU A 66 -19.92 6.41 -10.25
CA LEU A 66 -19.23 7.70 -10.47
C LEU A 66 -18.73 7.84 -11.93
N GLY A 67 -18.97 6.84 -12.78
CA GLY A 67 -18.59 6.86 -14.20
C GLY A 67 -19.79 7.21 -15.09
N CYS A 68 -19.69 8.34 -15.80
CA CYS A 68 -20.46 8.61 -17.01
C CYS A 68 -19.88 7.82 -18.19
#